data_AF-A0A7W7HGL5-F1
#
_entry.id   AF-A0A7W7HGL5-F1
#
_cell.length_a   1.000
_cell.length_b   1.000
_cell.length_c   1.000
_cell.angle_alpha   90.00
_cell.angle_beta   90.00
_cell.angle_gamma   90.00
#
_symmetry.space_group_name_H-M   'P 1'
#
loop_
_entity.id
_entity.type
_entity.pdbx_description
1 polymer ?
#
loop_
_entity_poly.entity_id
_entity_poly.type
_entity_poly.pdbx_seq_one_letter_code
_entity_poly.pdbx_strand_id
1 'polypeptide(L)'
;MTTYDRWLDAYSLAYDTVHEPFETPCPHCGSNRLRLVFTGNSESDVGYAHFWCDHCLHGIGVSRTIIPDGAVVQDIRQAPAERQPSIPNYRLIR
;
A
#
# COMPACT_ATOMS: atom_id res chain seq x y z
N MET A 1 -12.10 -0.61 -17.67
CA MET A 1 -10.68 -0.87 -17.31
C MET A 1 -10.20 0.26 -16.43
N THR A 2 -9.58 -0.04 -15.29
CA THR A 2 -8.94 0.94 -14.40
C THR A 2 -7.51 1.12 -14.86
N THR A 3 -7.03 2.36 -14.97
CA THR A 3 -5.65 2.66 -15.36
C THR A 3 -4.73 2.69 -14.15
N TYR A 4 -3.42 2.51 -14.38
CA TYR A 4 -2.39 2.72 -13.36
C TYR A 4 -2.44 4.14 -12.77
N ASP A 5 -2.74 5.16 -13.58
CA ASP A 5 -2.85 6.55 -13.13
C ASP A 5 -3.91 6.75 -12.04
N ARG A 6 -5.09 6.11 -12.17
CA ARG A 6 -6.12 6.20 -11.13
C ARG A 6 -5.70 5.55 -9.81
N TRP A 7 -4.85 4.51 -9.88
CA TRP A 7 -4.25 3.92 -8.69
C TRP A 7 -3.17 4.82 -8.09
N LEU A 8 -2.41 5.53 -8.92
CA LEU A 8 -1.45 6.53 -8.45
C LEU A 8 -2.15 7.71 -7.76
N ASP A 9 -3.27 8.21 -8.30
CA ASP A 9 -4.06 9.27 -7.67
C ASP A 9 -4.57 8.85 -6.28
N ALA A 10 -5.15 7.64 -6.21
CA ALA A 10 -5.63 7.07 -4.95
C ALA A 10 -4.47 6.79 -3.96
N TYR A 11 -3.31 6.38 -4.46
CA TYR A 11 -2.11 6.20 -3.66
C TYR A 11 -1.60 7.54 -3.11
N SER A 12 -1.54 8.60 -3.92
CA SER A 12 -1.09 9.92 -3.48
C SER A 12 -1.96 10.42 -2.34
N LEU A 13 -3.28 10.30 -2.47
CA LEU A 13 -4.21 10.68 -1.41
C LEU A 13 -3.97 9.86 -0.13
N ALA A 14 -3.84 8.53 -0.24
CA ALA A 14 -3.59 7.66 0.91
C ALA A 14 -2.23 7.91 1.57
N TYR A 15 -1.23 8.29 0.79
CA TYR A 15 0.10 8.65 1.26
C TYR A 15 0.08 9.96 2.07
N ASP A 16 -0.62 10.98 1.55
CA ASP A 16 -0.72 12.28 2.21
C ASP A 16 -1.54 12.21 3.51
N THR A 17 -2.47 11.26 3.63
CA THR A 17 -3.31 11.05 4.80
C THR A 17 -2.91 9.82 5.63
N VAL A 18 -1.65 9.39 5.60
CA VAL A 18 -1.20 8.15 6.27
C VAL A 18 -1.54 8.06 7.77
N HIS A 19 -1.74 9.22 8.41
CA HIS A 19 -2.12 9.35 9.82
C HIS A 19 -3.62 9.20 10.08
N GLU A 20 -4.45 9.18 9.04
CA GLU A 20 -5.90 9.15 9.13
C GLU A 20 -6.48 7.97 8.33
N PRO A 21 -7.64 7.42 8.74
CA PRO A 21 -8.35 6.48 7.90
C PRO A 21 -8.73 7.14 6.57
N PHE A 22 -8.15 6.69 5.46
CA PHE A 22 -8.51 7.17 4.14
C PHE A 22 -9.70 6.37 3.60
N GLU A 23 -10.81 7.06 3.33
CA GLU A 23 -12.05 6.45 2.81
C GLU A 23 -12.12 6.43 1.28
N THR A 24 -10.96 6.36 0.61
CA THR A 24 -10.90 6.38 -0.84
C THR A 24 -11.50 5.09 -1.41
N PRO A 25 -12.48 5.18 -2.34
CA PRO A 25 -13.04 4.00 -2.97
C PRO A 25 -12.03 3.36 -3.91
N CYS A 26 -11.99 2.03 -3.95
CA CYS A 26 -11.13 1.28 -4.85
C CYS A 26 -11.40 1.67 -6.32
N PRO A 27 -10.37 2.07 -7.10
CA PRO A 27 -10.54 2.44 -8.51
C PRO A 27 -11.08 1.31 -9.41
N HIS A 28 -11.00 0.05 -8.94
CA HIS A 28 -11.46 -1.13 -9.66
C HIS A 28 -12.90 -1.52 -9.33
N CYS A 29 -13.23 -1.68 -8.05
CA CYS A 29 -14.51 -2.25 -7.61
C CYS A 29 -15.36 -1.31 -6.75
N GLY A 30 -14.87 -0.11 -6.42
CA GLY A 30 -15.61 0.89 -5.65
C GLY A 30 -15.72 0.64 -4.14
N SER A 31 -15.10 -0.41 -3.59
CA SER A 31 -15.14 -0.64 -2.14
C SER A 31 -14.14 0.24 -1.39
N ASN A 32 -14.50 0.68 -0.18
CA ASN A 32 -13.62 1.46 0.71
C ASN A 32 -12.72 0.54 1.55
N ARG A 33 -12.10 -0.46 0.91
CA ARG A 33 -11.23 -1.44 1.56
C ARG A 33 -9.81 -1.37 1.01
N LEU A 34 -9.35 -0.16 0.72
CA LEU A 34 -7.97 0.07 0.31
C LEU A 34 -7.03 -0.05 1.52
N ARG A 35 -5.84 -0.59 1.26
CA ARG A 35 -4.77 -0.79 2.24
C ARG A 35 -3.49 -0.24 1.66
N LEU A 36 -2.76 0.51 2.48
CA LEU A 36 -1.43 0.99 2.20
C LEU A 36 -0.50 0.45 3.29
N VAL A 37 0.49 -0.35 2.88
CA VAL A 37 1.53 -0.88 3.77
C VAL A 37 2.86 -0.66 3.11
N PHE A 38 3.83 -0.18 3.88
CA PHE A 38 5.20 -0.07 3.42
C PHE A 38 6.00 -1.29 3.85
N THR A 39 6.90 -1.76 3.00
CA THR A 39 7.92 -2.75 3.37
C THR A 39 9.26 -2.03 3.45
N GLY A 40 9.91 -2.12 4.59
CA GLY A 40 11.17 -1.43 4.86
C GLY A 40 11.90 -2.04 6.05
N ASN A 41 13.01 -1.42 6.45
CA ASN A 41 13.61 -1.64 7.75
C ASN A 41 13.46 -0.35 8.57
N SER A 42 13.50 -0.43 9.89
CA SER A 42 13.33 0.73 10.78
C SER A 42 14.46 1.77 10.72
N GLU A 43 15.53 1.49 9.96
CA GLU A 43 16.73 2.34 9.83
C GLU A 43 16.79 3.06 8.48
N SER A 44 15.90 2.71 7.55
CA SER A 44 15.85 3.22 6.19
C SER A 44 14.53 3.96 5.99
N ASP A 45 14.63 5.25 5.71
CA ASP A 45 13.49 6.08 5.32
C ASP A 45 12.94 5.72 3.92
N VAL A 46 13.57 4.78 3.21
CA VAL A 46 13.19 4.38 1.85
C VAL A 46 12.80 2.91 1.79
N GLY A 47 11.62 2.62 1.22
CA GLY A 47 11.08 1.27 1.10
C GLY A 47 10.20 1.05 -0.14
N TYR A 48 9.33 0.07 -0.04
CA TYR A 48 8.35 -0.29 -1.07
C TYR A 48 6.93 -0.06 -0.53
N ALA A 49 6.10 0.69 -1.23
CA ALA A 49 4.69 0.81 -0.90
C ALA A 49 3.89 -0.27 -1.61
N HIS A 50 3.10 -1.00 -0.83
CA HIS A 50 2.10 -1.95 -1.28
C HIS A 50 0.72 -1.32 -1.10
N PHE A 51 0.03 -1.06 -2.21
CA PHE A 51 -1.27 -0.41 -2.19
C PHE A 51 -2.30 -1.27 -2.92
N TRP A 52 -3.27 -1.83 -2.20
CA TRP A 52 -4.23 -2.78 -2.77
C TRP A 52 -5.62 -2.63 -2.17
N CYS A 53 -6.60 -3.30 -2.76
CA CYS A 53 -7.94 -3.46 -2.21
C CYS A 53 -8.13 -4.86 -1.60
N ASP A 54 -8.50 -4.94 -0.32
CA ASP A 54 -8.80 -6.21 0.38
C ASP A 54 -10.03 -6.94 -0.20
N HIS A 55 -10.86 -6.26 -1.01
CA HIS A 55 -12.05 -6.87 -1.62
C HIS A 55 -11.76 -7.53 -2.97
N CYS A 56 -11.15 -6.79 -3.91
CA CYS A 56 -10.93 -7.30 -5.26
C CYS A 56 -9.50 -7.80 -5.52
N LEU A 57 -8.59 -7.64 -4.55
CA LEU A 57 -7.17 -8.03 -4.67
C LEU A 57 -6.49 -7.49 -5.93
N HIS A 58 -6.78 -6.26 -6.30
CA HIS A 58 -6.02 -5.48 -7.28
C HIS A 58 -5.27 -4.37 -6.55
N GLY A 59 -4.13 -3.95 -7.11
CA GLY A 59 -3.32 -2.92 -6.51
C GLY A 59 -2.10 -2.53 -7.34
N ILE A 60 -1.29 -1.64 -6.79
CA ILE A 60 0.01 -1.24 -7.34
C ILE A 60 1.11 -1.50 -6.31
N GLY A 61 2.35 -1.49 -6.80
CA GLY A 61 3.55 -1.45 -5.97
C GLY A 61 4.38 -0.26 -6.39
N VAL A 62 4.72 0.61 -5.45
CA VAL A 62 5.59 1.76 -5.71
C VAL A 62 6.94 1.47 -5.07
N SER A 63 8.01 1.52 -5.87
CA SER A 63 9.37 1.22 -5.40
C SER A 63 10.11 2.49 -5.01
N ARG A 64 11.01 2.38 -4.03
CA ARG A 64 11.84 3.49 -3.53
C ARG A 64 11.00 4.68 -3.04
N THR A 65 9.94 4.39 -2.30
CA THR A 65 9.12 5.43 -1.67
C THR A 65 9.79 5.85 -0.38
N ILE A 66 9.65 7.12 -0.02
CA ILE A 66 9.90 7.51 1.36
C ILE A 66 8.81 6.85 2.23
N ILE A 67 9.17 6.32 3.38
CA ILE A 67 8.23 5.80 4.37
C ILE A 67 7.92 6.96 5.31
N PRO A 68 6.70 7.51 5.29
CA PRO A 68 6.36 8.61 6.19
C PRO A 68 6.31 8.11 7.64
N ASP A 69 6.60 9.01 8.59
CA ASP A 69 6.42 8.73 10.02
C ASP A 69 4.97 8.29 10.29
N GLY A 70 4.81 7.38 11.25
CA GLY A 70 3.49 6.84 11.61
C GLY A 70 2.86 5.88 10.60
N ALA A 71 3.53 5.61 9.47
CA ALA A 71 3.06 4.65 8.49
C ALA A 71 3.00 3.22 9.04
N VAL A 72 2.10 2.43 8.47
CA VAL A 72 2.07 0.99 8.70
C VAL A 72 3.19 0.33 7.91
N VAL A 73 4.19 -0.22 8.62
CA VAL A 73 5.38 -0.82 8.04
C VAL A 73 5.45 -2.31 8.35
N GLN A 74 5.73 -3.12 7.34
CA GLN A 74 6.18 -4.50 7.45
C GLN A 74 7.72 -4.54 7.49
N ASP A 75 8.30 -5.02 8.59
CA ASP A 75 9.77 -5.12 8.71
C ASP A 75 10.31 -6.28 7.85
N ILE A 76 11.14 -5.94 6.86
CA ILE A 76 11.71 -6.90 5.92
C ILE A 76 12.70 -7.87 6.58
N ARG A 77 13.26 -7.51 7.74
CA ARG A 77 14.23 -8.34 8.49
C ARG A 77 13.56 -9.51 9.21
N GLN A 78 12.25 -9.43 9.46
CA GLN A 78 11.48 -10.54 10.05
C GLN A 78 11.35 -11.70 9.06
N ALA A 79 11.23 -12.92 9.58
CA ALA A 79 10.97 -14.08 8.74
C ALA A 79 9.60 -13.93 8.04
N PRO A 80 9.43 -14.42 6.80
CA PRO A 80 8.19 -14.22 6.04
C PRO A 80 6.91 -14.63 6.79
N ALA A 81 6.97 -15.66 7.63
CA ALA A 81 5.83 -16.14 8.41
C ALA A 81 5.46 -15.23 9.60
N GLU A 82 6.39 -14.37 10.04
CA GLU A 82 6.24 -13.49 11.21
C GLU A 82 5.94 -12.04 10.82
N ARG A 83 6.13 -11.71 9.53
CA ARG A 83 5.95 -10.37 8.99
C ARG A 83 4.51 -9.90 9.13
N GLN A 84 4.35 -8.79 9.85
CA GLN A 84 3.08 -8.10 9.99
C GLN A 84 3.22 -6.64 9.58
N PRO A 85 2.18 -6.04 8.98
CA PRO A 85 0.94 -6.70 8.55
C PRO A 85 1.15 -7.61 7.33
N SER A 86 0.28 -8.61 7.14
CA SER A 86 0.37 -9.52 6.00
C SER A 86 -0.03 -8.81 4.70
N ILE A 87 0.81 -8.90 3.67
CA ILE A 87 0.52 -8.40 2.33
C ILE A 87 0.07 -9.59 1.48
N PRO A 88 -1.18 -9.60 0.98
CA PRO A 88 -1.69 -10.72 0.19
C PRO A 88 -1.05 -10.75 -1.20
N ASN A 89 -1.19 -11.87 -1.90
CA ASN A 89 -0.81 -11.97 -3.30
C ASN A 89 -1.89 -11.31 -4.18
N TYR A 90 -1.81 -9.98 -4.33
CA TYR A 90 -2.74 -9.19 -5.14
C TYR A 90 -2.23 -9.01 -6.58
N ARG A 91 -3.16 -8.81 -7.51
CA ARG A 91 -2.84 -8.55 -8.92
C ARG A 91 -2.30 -7.12 -9.09
N LEU A 92 -1.06 -7.02 -9.57
CA LEU A 92 -0.45 -5.76 -9.94
C LEU A 92 -1.08 -5.17 -11.20
N ILE A 93 -1.60 -3.95 -11.07
CA ILE A 93 -1.97 -3.07 -12.17
C ILE A 93 -0.70 -2.37 -12.66
N ARG A 94 -0.53 -2.30 -13.99
CA ARG A 94 0.59 -1.65 -14.69
C ARG A 94 0.06 -0.92 -15.90
#